data_AF-A0A3A4VA81-F1
#
_entry.id   AF-A0A3A4VA81-F1
#
_cell.length_a   1.000
_cell.length_b   1.000
_cell.length_c   1.000
_cell.angle_alpha   90.00
_cell.angle_beta   90.00
_cell.angle_gamma   90.00
#
_symmetry.space_group_name_H-M   'P 1'
#
loop_
_entity.id
_entity.type
_entity.pdbx_description
1 polymer ?
#
loop_
_entity_poly.entity_id
_entity_poly.type
_entity_poly.pdbx_seq_one_letter_code
_entity_poly.pdbx_strand_id
1 'polypeptide(L)'
;MTKKLQQLFLISIPLFIIHGLEEIFMGFYNIDSQVDFWFGNLNSLPTSQATFILFQIMIWLMLIVAYLLLLGPKWQLRLMFIPGIIFVYELHHLYKAVEVGGYYPGLITAIPLYIVGFLFWKELVKNYKLT
;
A
#
# COMPACT_ATOMS: atom_id res chain seq x y z
N MET A 1 6.65 10.00 -17.20
CA MET A 1 5.43 9.62 -16.45
C MET A 1 4.25 10.40 -17.03
N THR A 2 3.13 9.75 -17.34
CA THR A 2 1.95 10.46 -17.88
C THR A 2 1.20 11.23 -16.80
N LYS A 3 0.53 12.33 -17.19
CA LYS A 3 -0.39 13.08 -16.31
C LYS A 3 -1.48 12.18 -15.73
N LYS A 4 -1.96 11.22 -16.51
CA LYS A 4 -2.99 10.27 -16.07
C LYS A 4 -2.50 9.36 -14.94
N LEU A 5 -1.27 8.84 -15.02
CA LEU A 5 -0.70 8.02 -13.94
C LEU A 5 -0.52 8.84 -12.66
N GLN A 6 -0.07 10.09 -12.79
CA GLN A 6 0.06 11.03 -11.66
C GLN A 6 -1.30 11.32 -11.00
N GLN A 7 -2.35 11.55 -11.78
CA GLN A 7 -3.70 11.77 -11.26
C GLN A 7 -4.25 10.53 -10.55
N LEU A 8 -4.05 9.34 -11.11
CA LEU A 8 -4.46 8.08 -10.47
C LEU A 8 -3.75 7.88 -9.14
N PHE A 9 -2.45 8.15 -9.08
CA PHE A 9 -1.69 8.11 -7.84
C PHE A 9 -2.19 9.16 -6.83
N LEU A 10 -2.41 10.40 -7.27
CA LEU A 10 -2.91 11.48 -6.41
C LEU A 10 -4.28 11.14 -5.81
N ILE A 11 -5.19 10.57 -6.59
CA ILE A 11 -6.51 10.11 -6.12
C ILE A 11 -6.37 8.96 -5.12
N SER A 12 -5.40 8.07 -5.31
CA SER A 12 -5.22 6.95 -4.39
C SER A 12 -4.75 7.35 -3.00
N ILE A 13 -4.07 8.48 -2.83
CA ILE A 13 -3.59 8.94 -1.53
C ILE A 13 -4.75 9.09 -0.52
N PRO A 14 -5.78 9.93 -0.76
CA PRO A 14 -6.90 10.03 0.17
C PRO A 14 -7.68 8.71 0.31
N LEU A 15 -7.74 7.88 -0.74
CA LEU A 15 -8.40 6.57 -0.65
C LEU A 15 -7.67 5.63 0.31
N PHE A 16 -6.33 5.54 0.23
CA PHE A 16 -5.53 4.75 1.16
C PHE A 16 -5.61 5.29 2.59
N ILE A 17 -5.69 6.61 2.78
CA ILE A 17 -5.90 7.20 4.12
C ILE A 17 -7.25 6.77 4.68
N ILE A 18 -8.33 6.93 3.90
CA ILE A 18 -9.68 6.51 4.32
C ILE A 18 -9.70 5.01 4.63
N HIS A 19 -9.03 4.21 3.80
CA HIS A 19 -8.93 2.77 3.98
C HIS A 19 -8.19 2.37 5.27
N GLY A 20 -7.00 2.90 5.49
CA GLY A 20 -6.26 2.65 6.73
C GLY A 20 -7.01 3.12 7.98
N LEU A 21 -7.80 4.20 7.89
CA LEU A 21 -8.68 4.62 8.98
C LEU A 21 -9.79 3.60 9.25
N GLU A 22 -10.43 3.03 8.24
CA GLU A 22 -11.39 1.93 8.41
C GLU A 22 -10.72 0.74 9.13
N GLU A 23 -9.57 0.30 8.65
CA GLU A 23 -8.82 -0.82 9.24
C GLU A 23 -8.49 -0.58 10.72
N ILE A 24 -8.02 0.63 11.06
CA ILE A 24 -7.70 1.02 12.44
C ILE A 24 -8.95 1.00 13.32
N PHE A 25 -10.04 1.65 12.88
CA PHE A 25 -11.25 1.77 13.70
C PHE A 25 -12.00 0.44 13.86
N MET A 26 -11.88 -0.46 12.88
CA MET A 26 -12.49 -1.78 12.89
C MET A 26 -11.58 -2.86 13.48
N GLY A 27 -10.38 -2.50 13.94
CA GLY A 27 -9.48 -3.40 14.64
C GLY A 27 -8.85 -4.49 13.76
N PHE A 28 -8.64 -4.21 12.46
CA PHE A 28 -8.01 -5.13 11.50
C PHE A 28 -6.73 -5.77 12.03
N TYR A 29 -5.90 -4.99 12.71
CA TYR A 29 -4.64 -5.42 13.32
C TYR A 29 -4.78 -6.52 14.38
N ASN A 30 -5.99 -6.79 14.90
CA ASN A 30 -6.24 -7.85 15.87
C ASN A 30 -6.65 -9.19 15.22
N ILE A 31 -7.07 -9.17 13.96
CA ILE A 31 -7.70 -10.32 13.32
C ILE A 31 -6.94 -10.81 12.08
N ASP A 32 -6.12 -9.96 11.47
CA ASP A 32 -5.46 -10.29 10.22
C ASP A 32 -4.10 -10.98 10.44
N SER A 33 -3.96 -12.18 9.90
CA SER A 33 -2.74 -13.00 10.01
C SER A 33 -1.52 -12.38 9.31
N GLN A 34 -1.72 -11.48 8.34
CA GLN A 34 -0.61 -10.82 7.65
C GLN A 34 0.02 -9.76 8.56
N VAL A 35 -0.77 -9.11 9.41
CA VAL A 35 -0.24 -8.18 10.41
C VAL A 35 0.69 -8.91 11.38
N ASP A 36 0.30 -10.10 11.85
CA ASP A 36 1.17 -10.93 12.69
C ASP A 36 2.40 -11.44 11.93
N PHE A 37 2.23 -11.86 10.67
CA PHE A 37 3.36 -12.29 9.83
C PHE A 37 4.44 -11.19 9.66
N TRP A 38 4.04 -9.94 9.43
CA TRP A 38 4.96 -8.84 9.21
C TRP A 38 5.51 -8.23 10.51
N PHE A 39 4.68 -8.14 11.55
CA PHE A 39 4.98 -7.35 12.75
C PHE A 39 5.03 -8.17 14.04
N GLY A 40 4.65 -9.45 14.02
CA GLY A 40 4.56 -10.31 15.21
C GLY A 40 5.86 -10.38 16.03
N ASN A 41 7.02 -10.37 15.35
CA ASN A 41 8.33 -10.33 16.02
C ASN A 41 8.54 -9.05 16.85
N LEU A 42 7.92 -7.92 16.46
CA LEU A 42 8.00 -6.66 17.19
C LEU A 42 7.18 -6.68 18.48
N ASN A 43 6.15 -7.53 18.57
CA ASN A 43 5.29 -7.64 19.77
C ASN A 43 6.05 -8.15 20.99
N SER A 44 7.20 -8.80 20.81
CA SER A 44 8.07 -9.26 21.89
C SER A 44 8.93 -8.16 22.53
N LEU A 45 9.01 -6.98 21.89
CA LEU A 45 9.87 -5.88 22.31
C LEU A 45 9.08 -4.84 23.12
N PRO A 46 9.75 -4.05 24.00
CA PRO A 46 9.16 -2.85 24.56
C PRO A 46 8.64 -1.92 23.46
N THR A 47 7.47 -1.31 23.66
CA THR A 47 6.81 -0.47 22.64
C THR A 47 7.70 0.64 22.10
N SER A 48 8.52 1.27 22.96
CA SER A 48 9.46 2.32 22.54
C SER A 48 10.53 1.78 21.59
N GLN A 49 11.05 0.58 21.86
CA GLN A 49 12.04 -0.08 21.02
C GLN A 49 11.43 -0.53 19.69
N ALA A 50 10.26 -1.15 19.70
CA ALA A 50 9.54 -1.55 18.48
C ALA A 50 9.24 -0.34 17.57
N THR A 51 8.71 0.73 18.15
CA THR A 51 8.42 1.99 17.45
C THR A 51 9.68 2.60 16.86
N PHE A 52 10.77 2.65 17.63
CA PHE A 52 12.05 3.18 17.15
C PHE A 52 12.58 2.38 15.96
N ILE A 53 12.57 1.04 16.03
CA ILE A 53 13.03 0.17 14.95
C ILE A 53 12.16 0.38 13.69
N LEU A 54 10.83 0.36 13.84
CA LEU A 54 9.91 0.55 12.71
C LEU A 54 10.14 1.91 12.04
N PHE A 55 10.22 2.99 12.82
CA PHE A 55 10.50 4.32 12.32
C PHE A 55 11.86 4.39 11.60
N GLN A 56 12.87 3.73 12.15
CA GLN A 56 14.20 3.70 11.55
C GLN A 56 14.22 2.99 10.20
N ILE A 57 13.52 1.86 10.07
CA ILE A 57 13.34 1.15 8.79
C ILE A 57 12.59 2.02 7.78
N MET A 58 11.51 2.69 8.20
CA MET A 58 10.76 3.61 7.34
C MET A 58 11.65 4.75 6.81
N ILE A 59 12.50 5.34 7.66
CA ILE A 59 13.48 6.35 7.23
C ILE A 59 14.45 5.78 6.21
N TRP A 60 15.03 4.60 6.46
CA TRP A 60 15.98 4.00 5.52
C TRP A 60 15.36 3.74 4.15
N LEU A 61 14.14 3.20 4.11
CA LEU A 61 13.39 3.01 2.87
C LEU A 61 13.09 4.33 2.17
N MET A 62 12.69 5.36 2.93
CA MET A 62 12.46 6.70 2.39
C MET A 62 13.73 7.28 1.75
N LEU A 63 14.90 7.10 2.37
CA LEU A 63 16.18 7.56 1.81
C LEU A 63 16.53 6.86 0.50
N ILE A 64 16.28 5.54 0.41
CA ILE A 64 16.46 4.77 -0.84
C ILE A 64 15.52 5.32 -1.93
N VAL A 65 14.24 5.51 -1.62
CA VAL A 65 13.27 6.09 -2.56
C VAL A 65 13.69 7.48 -3.00
N ALA A 66 14.11 8.35 -2.07
CA ALA A 66 14.58 9.69 -2.38
C ALA A 66 15.78 9.68 -3.33
N TYR A 67 16.77 8.82 -3.09
CA TYR A 67 17.90 8.65 -4.01
C TYR A 67 17.45 8.19 -5.40
N LEU A 68 16.57 7.18 -5.48
CA LEU A 68 16.04 6.69 -6.76
C LEU A 68 15.25 7.78 -7.52
N LEU A 69 14.54 8.68 -6.83
CA LEU A 69 13.86 9.82 -7.45
C LEU A 69 14.86 10.80 -8.10
N LEU A 70 16.06 10.97 -7.52
CA LEU A 70 17.13 11.83 -8.04
C LEU A 70 17.80 11.26 -9.30
N LEU A 71 17.74 9.94 -9.53
CA LEU A 71 18.28 9.31 -10.73
C LEU A 71 17.46 9.59 -12.01
N GLY A 72 16.36 10.34 -11.89
CA GLY A 72 15.62 10.88 -13.01
C GLY A 72 14.39 10.07 -13.46
N PRO A 73 13.78 10.44 -14.60
CA PRO A 73 12.43 10.02 -14.97
C PRO A 73 12.21 8.50 -15.11
N LYS A 74 13.24 7.76 -15.53
CA LYS A 74 13.20 6.30 -15.65
C LYS A 74 12.98 5.62 -14.31
N TRP A 75 13.68 6.08 -13.28
CA TRP A 75 13.56 5.55 -11.92
C TRP A 75 12.29 6.02 -11.23
N GLN A 76 11.85 7.25 -11.47
CA GLN A 76 10.54 7.74 -11.03
C GLN A 76 9.40 6.84 -11.53
N LEU A 77 9.46 6.36 -12.78
CA LEU A 77 8.47 5.40 -13.30
C LEU A 77 8.59 4.03 -12.63
N ARG A 78 9.80 3.52 -12.43
CA ARG A 78 10.02 2.22 -11.75
C ARG A 78 9.54 2.22 -10.31
N LEU A 79 9.70 3.33 -9.59
CA LEU A 79 9.18 3.47 -8.22
C LEU A 79 7.66 3.35 -8.16
N MET A 80 6.93 3.62 -9.24
CA MET A 80 5.46 3.46 -9.29
C MET A 80 5.00 2.01 -9.23
N PHE A 81 5.89 1.03 -9.40
CA PHE A 81 5.54 -0.37 -9.15
C PHE A 81 5.34 -0.65 -7.65
N ILE A 82 5.97 0.10 -6.74
CA ILE A 82 5.80 -0.06 -5.29
C ILE A 82 4.34 0.15 -4.88
N PRO A 83 3.71 1.33 -5.10
CA PRO A 83 2.28 1.49 -4.82
C PRO A 83 1.41 0.58 -5.71
N GLY A 84 1.88 0.20 -6.91
CA GLY A 84 1.24 -0.82 -7.74
C GLY A 84 1.04 -2.14 -6.99
N ILE A 85 2.08 -2.65 -6.34
CA ILE A 85 2.01 -3.90 -5.55
C ILE A 85 1.01 -3.75 -4.41
N ILE A 86 0.99 -2.59 -3.74
CA ILE A 86 0.04 -2.33 -2.65
C ILE A 86 -1.40 -2.47 -3.14
N PHE A 87 -1.77 -1.87 -4.29
CA PHE A 87 -3.12 -2.07 -4.85
C PHE A 87 -3.50 -3.53 -5.10
N VAL A 88 -2.54 -4.38 -5.48
CA VAL A 88 -2.80 -5.82 -5.66
C VAL A 88 -3.00 -6.48 -4.31
N TYR A 89 -2.19 -6.08 -3.32
CA TYR A 89 -2.30 -6.57 -1.95
C TYR A 89 -3.67 -6.27 -1.34
N GLU A 90 -4.24 -5.09 -1.61
CA GLU A 90 -5.59 -4.71 -1.14
C GLU A 90 -6.70 -5.70 -1.54
N LEU A 91 -6.52 -6.48 -2.63
CA LEU A 91 -7.49 -7.51 -3.03
C LEU A 91 -7.68 -8.59 -1.95
N HIS A 92 -6.77 -8.69 -0.98
CA HIS A 92 -6.90 -9.65 0.11
C HIS A 92 -8.16 -9.40 0.96
N HIS A 93 -8.63 -8.15 1.13
CA HIS A 93 -9.87 -7.88 1.87
C HIS A 93 -11.08 -8.52 1.20
N LEU A 94 -11.12 -8.53 -0.14
CA LEU A 94 -12.17 -9.21 -0.90
C LEU A 94 -12.09 -10.72 -0.70
N TYR A 95 -10.89 -11.31 -0.80
CA TYR A 95 -10.67 -12.73 -0.53
C TYR A 95 -11.14 -13.11 0.88
N LYS A 96 -10.75 -12.33 1.89
CA LYS A 96 -11.10 -12.56 3.30
C LYS A 96 -12.59 -12.42 3.56
N ALA A 97 -13.25 -11.42 2.96
CA ALA A 97 -14.70 -11.26 3.05
C ALA A 97 -15.46 -12.47 2.51
N VAL A 98 -14.99 -13.06 1.41
CA VAL A 98 -15.56 -14.30 0.85
C VAL A 98 -15.32 -15.48 1.79
N GLU A 99 -14.11 -15.61 2.35
CA GLU A 99 -13.73 -16.68 3.28
C GLU A 99 -14.58 -16.67 4.56
N VAL A 100 -14.82 -15.50 5.15
CA VAL A 100 -15.63 -15.35 6.38
C VAL A 100 -17.14 -15.27 6.12
N GLY A 101 -17.56 -15.21 4.84
CA GLY A 101 -18.96 -15.12 4.45
C GLY A 101 -19.64 -13.80 4.83
N GLY A 102 -18.88 -12.72 4.96
CA GLY A 102 -19.39 -11.45 5.50
C GLY A 102 -18.42 -10.29 5.38
N TYR A 103 -18.71 -9.23 6.14
CA TYR A 103 -17.83 -8.05 6.18
C TYR A 103 -16.47 -8.38 6.79
N TYR A 104 -15.42 -7.90 6.15
CA TYR A 104 -14.05 -7.94 6.65
C TYR A 104 -13.53 -6.50 6.73
N PRO A 105 -12.89 -6.08 7.85
CA PRO A 105 -12.33 -4.73 7.99
C PRO A 105 -11.50 -4.31 6.78
N GLY A 106 -11.75 -3.11 6.26
CA GLY A 106 -11.11 -2.57 5.06
C GLY A 106 -11.84 -2.87 3.75
N LEU A 107 -12.78 -3.82 3.73
CA LEU A 107 -13.46 -4.25 2.49
C LEU A 107 -14.19 -3.10 1.77
N ILE A 108 -14.95 -2.29 2.50
CA ILE A 108 -15.85 -1.30 1.89
C ILE A 108 -15.02 -0.20 1.21
N THR A 109 -14.00 0.32 1.90
CA THR A 109 -13.15 1.38 1.36
C THR A 109 -12.11 0.86 0.36
N ALA A 110 -11.80 -0.45 0.36
CA ALA A 110 -10.94 -1.07 -0.64
C ALA A 110 -11.59 -1.16 -2.03
N ILE A 111 -12.93 -1.14 -2.15
CA ILE A 111 -13.63 -1.21 -3.45
C ILE A 111 -13.18 -0.08 -4.41
N PRO A 112 -13.20 1.22 -4.00
CA PRO A 112 -12.60 2.29 -4.79
C PRO A 112 -11.13 2.05 -5.16
N LEU A 113 -10.33 1.49 -4.25
CA LEU A 113 -8.92 1.18 -4.48
C LEU A 113 -8.74 0.08 -5.54
N TYR A 114 -9.65 -0.90 -5.65
CA TYR A 114 -9.59 -1.92 -6.72
C TYR A 114 -9.74 -1.29 -8.11
N ILE A 115 -10.68 -0.35 -8.25
CA ILE A 115 -10.95 0.34 -9.52
C ILE A 115 -9.75 1.23 -9.88
N VAL A 116 -9.29 2.05 -8.93
CA VAL A 116 -8.13 2.93 -9.14
C VAL A 116 -6.87 2.12 -9.40
N GLY A 117 -6.65 1.02 -8.67
CA GLY A 117 -5.53 0.11 -8.82
C GLY A 117 -5.49 -0.56 -10.18
N PHE A 118 -6.62 -1.04 -10.69
CA PHE A 118 -6.71 -1.57 -12.06
C PHE A 118 -6.34 -0.52 -13.11
N LEU A 119 -6.90 0.68 -13.01
CA LEU A 119 -6.60 1.79 -13.93
C LEU A 119 -5.14 2.23 -13.83
N PHE A 120 -4.59 2.25 -12.62
CA PHE A 120 -3.20 2.58 -12.32
C PHE A 120 -2.25 1.57 -12.98
N TRP A 121 -2.47 0.27 -12.78
CA TRP A 121 -1.66 -0.78 -13.42
C TRP A 121 -1.74 -0.76 -14.94
N LYS A 122 -2.95 -0.57 -15.49
CA LYS A 122 -3.13 -0.44 -16.95
C LYS A 122 -2.29 0.70 -17.51
N GLU A 123 -2.29 1.85 -16.85
CA GLU A 123 -1.52 3.02 -17.28
C GLU A 123 -0.01 2.81 -17.03
N LEU A 124 0.39 2.24 -15.89
CA LEU A 124 1.78 1.97 -15.54
C LEU A 124 2.46 1.02 -16.54
N VAL A 125 1.83 -0.12 -16.84
CA VAL A 125 2.37 -1.11 -17.80
C VAL A 125 2.44 -0.53 -19.20
N LYS A 126 1.43 0.26 -19.61
CA LYS A 126 1.45 0.98 -20.89
C LYS A 126 2.65 1.93 -20.97
N ASN A 127 2.89 2.71 -19.92
CA ASN A 127 4.02 3.66 -19.87
C ASN A 127 5.37 2.94 -19.89
N TYR A 128 5.49 1.83 -19.15
CA TYR A 128 6.73 1.07 -19.06
C TYR A 128 7.15 0.45 -20.39
N LYS A 129 6.19 -0.03 -21.19
CA LYS A 129 6.48 -0.59 -22.52
C LYS A 129 6.97 0.44 -23.55
N LEU A 130 6.76 1.74 -23.28
CA LEU A 130 7.13 2.83 -24.18
C LEU A 130 8.48 3.47 -23.81
N THR A 131 9.10 3.04 -22.71
CA THR A 131 10.40 3.50 -22.21
C THR A 131 11.48 2.43 -22.35
#